data_AF-A0AAW2RHR4-F1
#
_entry.id   AF-A0AAW2RHR4-F1
#
_cell.length_a   1.000
_cell.length_b   1.000
_cell.length_c   1.000
_cell.angle_alpha   90.00
_cell.angle_beta   90.00
_cell.angle_gamma   90.00
#
_symmetry.space_group_name_H-M   'P 1'
#
loop_
_entity.id
_entity.type
_entity.pdbx_description
1 polymer ?
#
loop_
_entity_poly.entity_id
_entity_poly.type
_entity_poly.pdbx_seq_one_letter_code
_entity_poly.pdbx_strand_id
1 'polypeptide(L)'
;MEKKFLSRFYGTRRTVSMVELTNTRQWRDEPVIDYINRWRALSLNGKDKLSEASAIEMCIQGTHWGIVYILQGIKPRNFEELATVPITWS
;
A
#
# COMPACT_ATOMS: atom_id res chain seq x y z
N MET A 1 7.36 21.81 -25.58
CA MET A 1 5.95 21.36 -25.65
C MET A 1 5.57 20.37 -24.54
N GLU A 2 6.51 19.86 -23.74
CA GLU A 2 6.23 18.81 -22.74
C GLU A 2 5.62 19.32 -21.42
N LYS A 3 5.86 20.57 -21.01
CA LYS A 3 5.35 21.10 -19.74
C LYS A 3 3.81 21.16 -19.66
N LYS A 4 3.13 21.46 -20.77
CA LYS A 4 1.64 21.50 -20.84
C LYS A 4 1.02 20.11 -20.98
N PHE A 5 1.79 19.12 -21.46
CA PHE A 5 1.33 17.74 -21.57
C PHE A 5 1.42 17.04 -20.22
N LEU A 6 2.55 17.22 -19.52
CA LEU A 6 2.71 16.79 -18.14
C LEU A 6 1.64 17.44 -17.24
N SER A 7 1.32 18.72 -17.38
CA SER A 7 0.29 19.34 -16.53
C SER A 7 -1.13 18.78 -16.72
N ARG A 8 -1.45 18.17 -17.87
CA ARG A 8 -2.75 17.51 -18.10
C ARG A 8 -2.81 16.10 -17.51
N PHE A 9 -1.68 15.40 -17.41
CA PHE A 9 -1.59 14.07 -16.79
C PHE A 9 -1.20 14.10 -15.30
N TYR A 10 -0.51 15.16 -14.85
CA TYR A 10 -0.18 15.44 -13.45
C TYR A 10 -1.26 16.27 -12.73
N GLY A 11 -2.22 16.83 -13.48
CA GLY A 11 -3.27 17.73 -12.98
C GLY A 11 -4.33 17.05 -12.10
N THR A 12 -4.29 15.74 -11.95
CA THR A 12 -5.16 15.00 -11.03
C THR A 12 -4.34 14.08 -10.16
N ARG A 13 -3.27 14.61 -9.55
CA ARG A 13 -2.71 14.00 -8.34
C ARG A 13 -3.75 14.19 -7.23
N ARG A 14 -4.88 13.48 -7.36
CA ARG A 14 -5.96 13.42 -6.38
C ARG A 14 -5.26 13.01 -5.11
N THR A 15 -5.29 13.92 -4.15
CA THR A 15 -4.72 13.56 -2.87
C THR A 15 -5.57 12.47 -2.26
N VAL A 16 -4.96 11.32 -1.99
CA VAL A 16 -5.64 10.21 -1.35
C VAL A 16 -5.94 10.61 0.09
N SER A 17 -7.21 10.54 0.47
CA SER A 17 -7.65 10.76 1.85
C SER A 17 -7.37 9.55 2.72
N MET A 18 -7.30 9.76 4.04
CA MET A 18 -7.16 8.67 5.01
C MET A 18 -8.23 7.57 4.84
N VAL A 19 -9.46 7.98 4.47
CA VAL A 19 -10.59 7.06 4.24
C VAL A 19 -10.36 6.19 3.00
N GLU A 20 -9.77 6.73 1.93
CA GLU A 20 -9.44 5.94 0.74
C GLU A 20 -8.31 4.94 1.04
N LEU A 21 -7.33 5.34 1.86
CA LEU A 21 -6.24 4.44 2.30
C LEU A 21 -6.75 3.28 3.16
N THR A 22 -7.64 3.53 4.12
CA THR A 22 -8.20 2.46 4.98
C THR A 22 -9.17 1.53 4.25
N ASN A 23 -9.80 2.02 3.18
CA ASN A 23 -10.66 1.19 2.32
C ASN A 23 -9.90 0.42 1.24
N THR A 24 -8.59 0.67 1.09
CA THR A 24 -7.76 -0.07 0.14
C THR A 24 -7.47 -1.45 0.69
N ARG A 25 -8.17 -2.46 0.17
CA ARG A 25 -7.97 -3.87 0.50
C ARG A 25 -7.34 -4.63 -0.66
N GLN A 26 -6.70 -5.74 -0.34
CA GLN A 26 -6.24 -6.73 -1.32
C GLN A 26 -7.44 -7.30 -2.06
N TRP A 27 -7.36 -7.36 -3.39
CA TRP A 27 -8.39 -8.03 -4.18
C TRP A 27 -8.23 -9.55 -4.14
N ARG A 28 -9.32 -10.27 -4.41
CA ARG A 28 -9.41 -11.73 -4.26
C ARG A 28 -8.31 -12.51 -4.99
N ASP A 29 -7.91 -12.03 -6.17
CA ASP A 29 -6.92 -12.68 -7.04
C ASP A 29 -5.68 -11.81 -7.25
N GLU A 30 -5.51 -10.77 -6.42
CA GLU A 30 -4.34 -9.89 -6.48
C GLU A 30 -3.21 -10.47 -5.62
N PRO A 31 -2.02 -10.71 -6.19
CA PRO A 31 -0.85 -11.10 -5.42
C PRO A 31 -0.55 -10.08 -4.31
N VAL A 32 -0.11 -10.57 -3.16
CA VAL A 32 0.17 -9.71 -1.98
C VAL A 32 1.17 -8.61 -2.33
N ILE A 33 2.18 -8.92 -3.16
CA ILE A 33 3.19 -7.96 -3.58
C ILE A 33 2.60 -6.82 -4.42
N ASP A 34 1.62 -7.13 -5.28
CA ASP A 34 0.97 -6.16 -6.15
C ASP A 34 0.08 -5.23 -5.32
N TYR A 35 -0.63 -5.81 -4.34
CA TYR A 35 -1.37 -5.05 -3.34
C TYR A 35 -0.45 -4.11 -2.54
N ILE A 36 0.69 -4.60 -2.02
CA ILE A 36 1.65 -3.77 -1.25
C ILE A 36 2.17 -2.62 -2.12
N ASN A 37 2.55 -2.91 -3.37
CA ASN A 37 3.04 -1.89 -4.29
C ASN A 37 1.97 -0.84 -4.61
N ARG A 38 0.72 -1.27 -4.85
CA ARG A 38 -0.43 -0.38 -5.07
C ARG A 38 -0.70 0.49 -3.84
N TRP A 39 -0.73 -0.11 -2.65
CA TRP A 39 -0.97 0.59 -1.39
C TRP A 39 0.15 1.61 -1.10
N ARG A 40 1.41 1.23 -1.32
CA ARG A 40 2.59 2.12 -1.18
C ARG A 40 2.54 3.30 -2.15
N ALA A 41 2.15 3.07 -3.40
CA ALA A 41 1.99 4.14 -4.38
C ALA A 41 0.86 5.13 -3.98
N LEU A 42 -0.22 4.61 -3.38
CA LEU A 42 -1.32 5.43 -2.87
C LEU A 42 -0.92 6.27 -1.65
N SER A 43 -0.19 5.69 -0.70
CA SER A 43 0.24 6.40 0.52
C SER A 43 1.24 7.53 0.22
N LEU A 44 2.09 7.38 -0.81
CA LEU A 44 2.97 8.44 -1.30
C LEU A 44 2.23 9.64 -1.92
N ASN A 45 0.96 9.45 -2.31
CA ASN A 45 0.11 10.51 -2.85
C ASN A 45 -0.88 11.09 -1.81
N GLY A 46 -0.77 10.69 -0.54
CA GLY A 46 -1.60 11.19 0.57
C GLY A 46 -1.27 12.63 0.98
N LYS A 47 -2.26 13.34 1.54
CA LYS A 47 -2.09 14.71 2.09
C LYS A 47 -1.35 14.67 3.41
N ASP A 48 -1.60 13.59 4.16
CA ASP A 48 -1.11 13.40 5.51
C ASP A 48 0.17 12.57 5.48
N LYS A 49 1.21 13.05 6.17
CA LYS A 49 2.44 12.28 6.38
C LYS A 49 2.13 11.13 7.33
N LEU A 50 1.97 9.92 6.79
CA LEU A 50 1.98 8.69 7.57
C LEU A 50 3.41 8.36 8.01
N SER A 51 3.55 7.92 9.25
CA SER A 51 4.79 7.26 9.67
C SER A 51 4.92 5.92 8.93
N GLU A 52 6.15 5.46 8.67
CA GLU A 52 6.37 4.19 8.01
C GLU A 52 5.73 3.01 8.78
N ALA A 53 5.80 3.03 10.11
CA ALA A 53 5.18 2.03 10.96
C ALA A 53 3.65 2.01 10.82
N SER A 54 2.99 3.17 10.89
CA SER A 54 1.53 3.27 10.70
C SER A 54 1.13 2.84 9.29
N ALA A 55 1.95 3.17 8.30
CA ALA A 55 1.70 2.79 6.91
C ALA A 55 1.76 1.26 6.73
N ILE A 56 2.72 0.59 7.37
CA ILE A 56 2.84 -0.86 7.35
C ILE A 56 1.65 -1.51 8.07
N GLU A 57 1.30 -1.05 9.27
CA GLU A 57 0.14 -1.60 10.00
C GLU A 57 -1.15 -1.49 9.21
N MET A 58 -1.43 -0.32 8.61
CA MET A 58 -2.60 -0.12 7.76
C MET A 58 -2.57 -1.01 6.51
N CYS A 59 -1.40 -1.14 5.86
CA CYS A 59 -1.22 -2.01 4.71
C CYS A 59 -1.53 -3.46 5.08
N ILE A 60 -1.03 -3.96 6.21
CA ILE A 60 -1.27 -5.32 6.71
C ILE A 60 -2.77 -5.54 6.96
N GLN A 61 -3.45 -4.61 7.63
CA GLN A 61 -4.89 -4.72 7.93
C GLN A 61 -5.77 -4.83 6.68
N GLY A 62 -5.32 -4.32 5.53
CA GLY A 62 -6.04 -4.44 4.26
C GLY A 62 -5.76 -5.74 3.49
N THR A 63 -4.85 -6.61 3.95
CA THR A 63 -4.58 -7.92 3.32
C THR A 63 -5.61 -8.99 3.70
N HIS A 64 -5.57 -10.15 3.04
CA HIS A 64 -6.36 -11.31 3.47
C HIS A 64 -6.02 -11.74 4.91
N TRP A 65 -7.05 -12.14 5.68
CA TRP A 65 -6.91 -12.54 7.08
C TRP A 65 -5.82 -13.58 7.37
N GLY A 66 -5.59 -14.53 6.47
CA GLY A 66 -4.53 -15.52 6.62
C GLY A 66 -3.12 -14.90 6.62
N ILE A 67 -2.92 -13.84 5.83
CA ILE A 67 -1.67 -13.09 5.76
C ILE A 67 -1.50 -12.22 7.01
N VAL A 68 -2.57 -11.56 7.46
CA VAL A 68 -2.57 -10.77 8.70
C VAL A 68 -2.05 -11.59 9.87
N TYR A 69 -2.50 -12.84 10.00
CA TYR A 69 -2.09 -13.73 11.09
C TYR A 69 -0.60 -14.05 11.07
N ILE A 70 -0.04 -14.33 9.88
CA ILE A 70 1.40 -14.60 9.70
C ILE A 70 2.22 -13.35 10.05
N LEU A 71 1.79 -12.19 9.54
CA LEU A 71 2.51 -10.93 9.72
C LEU A 71 2.46 -10.41 11.15
N GLN A 72 1.40 -10.70 11.91
CA GLN A 72 1.34 -10.40 13.35
C GLN A 72 2.37 -11.19 14.17
N GLY A 73 2.72 -12.40 13.75
CA GLY A 73 3.76 -13.22 14.37
C GLY A 73 5.18 -12.70 14.09
N ILE A 74 5.41 -12.21 12.87
CA ILE A 74 6.72 -11.73 12.43
C ILE A 74 6.96 -10.27 12.85
N LYS A 75 5.92 -9.44 12.85
CA LYS A 75 5.97 -7.99 13.10
C LYS A 75 7.00 -7.27 12.22
N PRO A 76 6.77 -7.20 10.90
CA PRO A 76 7.70 -6.55 9.98
C PRO A 76 7.85 -5.07 10.35
N ARG A 77 9.10 -4.61 10.39
CA ARG A 77 9.46 -3.22 10.77
C ARG A 77 9.58 -2.29 9.59
N ASN A 78 9.72 -2.84 8.38
CA ASN A 78 9.85 -2.09 7.12
C ASN A 78 9.17 -2.86 5.96
N PHE A 79 9.02 -2.19 4.81
CA PHE A 79 8.40 -2.79 3.61
C PHE A 79 9.21 -3.92 2.97
N GLU A 80 10.53 -3.97 3.20
CA GLU A 80 11.40 -5.03 2.67
C GLU A 80 11.18 -6.34 3.42
N GLU A 81 11.10 -6.28 4.75
CA GLU A 81 10.68 -7.40 5.60
C GLU A 81 9.27 -7.87 5.22
N LEU A 82 8.35 -6.94 4.96
CA LEU A 82 6.99 -7.28 4.51
C LEU A 82 6.98 -8.03 3.16
N ALA A 83 7.86 -7.66 2.22
CA ALA A 83 7.95 -8.27 0.89
C ALA A 83 8.75 -9.58 0.86
N THR A 84 9.57 -9.83 1.87
CA THR A 84 10.42 -11.03 1.98
C THR A 84 9.78 -12.15 2.80
N VAL A 85 8.68 -11.88 3.51
CA VAL A 85 7.92 -12.93 4.19
C VAL A 85 7.51 -13.98 3.16
N PRO A 86 7.89 -15.26 3.33
CA PRO A 86 7.53 -16.34 2.42
C PRO A 86 6.06 -16.70 2.63
N ILE A 87 5.18 -15.77 2.26
CA ILE A 87 3.76 -16.06 2.03
C ILE A 87 3.79 -16.75 0.67
N THR A 88 3.50 -18.05 0.68
CA THR A 88 3.40 -18.89 -0.53
C THR A 88 2.74 -18.11 -1.66
N TRP A 89 3.52 -17.85 -2.72
CA TRP A 89 3.13 -17.16 -3.93
C TRP A 89 2.10 -17.99 -4.71
N SER A 90 0.86 -17.97 -4.25
CA SER A 90 -0.27 -18.68 -4.85
C SER A 90 -1.45 -17.74 -5.00
#